data_AF-V9VUW0-F1
#
_entry.id   AF-V9VUW0-F1
#
_cell.length_a   1.000
_cell.length_b   1.000
_cell.length_c   1.000
_cell.angle_alpha   90.00
_cell.angle_beta   90.00
_cell.angle_gamma   90.00
#
_symmetry.space_group_name_H-M   'P 1'
#
loop_
_entity.id
_entity.type
_entity.pdbx_description
1 polymer ?
#
loop_
_entity_poly.entity_id
_entity_poly.type
_entity_poly.pdbx_seq_one_letter_code
_entity_poly.pdbx_strand_id
1 'polypeptide(L)' 'MRSANTRRKIYRTTYHELSVLSDRDLVDLGIPRSSIRRLALEAAYGQ' A
#
# COMPACT_ATOMS: atom_id res chain seq x y z
N MET A 1 1.10 2.95 -23.58
CA MET A 1 0.06 3.32 -22.60
C MET A 1 -0.26 2.16 -21.63
N ARG A 2 0.70 1.72 -20.81
CA ARG A 2 0.46 0.73 -19.73
C ARG A 2 0.31 1.39 -18.34
N SER A 3 0.38 2.71 -18.28
CA SER A 3 0.82 3.41 -17.08
C SER A 3 -0.29 3.58 -16.03
N ALA A 4 -1.52 3.92 -16.42
CA ALA A 4 -2.59 4.17 -15.44
C ALA A 4 -3.13 2.87 -14.80
N ASN A 5 -3.31 1.81 -15.59
CA ASN A 5 -3.82 0.54 -15.08
C ASN A 5 -2.81 -0.16 -14.16
N THR A 6 -1.52 -0.11 -14.52
CA THR A 6 -0.45 -0.67 -13.67
C THR A 6 -0.38 0.04 -12.33
N ARG A 7 -0.40 1.38 -12.29
CA ARG A 7 -0.40 2.13 -11.03
C ARG A 7 -1.63 1.83 -10.16
N ARG A 8 -2.82 1.75 -10.78
CA ARG A 8 -4.05 1.37 -10.06
C ARG A 8 -3.96 -0.05 -9.50
N LYS A 9 -3.34 -0.99 -10.23
CA LYS A 9 -3.11 -2.35 -9.75
C LYS A 9 -2.16 -2.34 -8.55
N ILE A 10 -1.01 -1.66 -8.64
CA ILE A 10 -0.04 -1.55 -7.55
C ILE A 10 -0.72 -0.98 -6.30
N TYR A 11 -1.42 0.15 -6.41
CA TYR A 11 -2.14 0.74 -5.28
C TYR A 11 -3.09 -0.25 -4.61
N ARG A 12 -3.93 -0.93 -5.39
CA ARG A 12 -4.94 -1.86 -4.86
C ARG A 12 -4.32 -3.07 -4.19
N THR A 13 -3.28 -3.63 -4.81
CA THR A 13 -2.55 -4.78 -4.26
C THR A 13 -1.87 -4.39 -2.94
N THR A 14 -1.07 -3.32 -2.92
CA THR A 14 -0.36 -2.87 -1.72
C THR A 14 -1.32 -2.48 -0.59
N TYR A 15 -2.40 -1.75 -0.91
CA TYR A 15 -3.39 -1.39 0.11
C TYR A 15 -4.05 -2.64 0.70
N HIS A 16 -4.46 -3.60 -0.15
CA HIS A 16 -5.11 -4.81 0.30
C HIS A 16 -4.19 -5.64 1.20
N GLU A 17 -2.97 -5.92 0.73
CA GLU A 17 -1.97 -6.71 1.47
C GLU A 17 -1.68 -6.11 2.84
N LEU A 18 -1.46 -4.80 2.94
CA LEU A 18 -1.23 -4.14 4.22
C LEU A 18 -2.51 -4.08 5.08
N SER A 19 -3.69 -3.93 4.48
CA SER A 19 -4.96 -3.83 5.21
C SER A 19 -5.40 -5.14 5.87
N VAL A 20 -4.97 -6.29 5.35
CA VAL A 20 -5.31 -7.60 5.93
C VAL A 20 -4.37 -8.01 7.06
N LEU A 21 -3.24 -7.33 7.23
CA LEU A 21 -2.34 -7.52 8.36
C LEU A 21 -3.02 -7.12 9.68
N SER A 22 -2.67 -7.83 10.75
CA SER A 22 -3.10 -7.47 12.11
C SER A 22 -2.36 -6.23 12.60
N ASP A 23 -2.89 -5.59 13.65
CA ASP A 23 -2.21 -4.45 14.27
C ASP A 23 -0.82 -4.84 14.81
N ARG A 24 -0.64 -6.10 15.26
CA ARG A 24 0.66 -6.61 15.68
C ARG A 24 1.65 -6.72 14.53
N ASP A 25 1.24 -7.33 13.42
CA ASP A 25 2.11 -7.46 12.23
C ASP A 25 2.53 -6.08 11.72
N LEU A 26 1.59 -5.13 11.73
CA LEU A 26 1.84 -3.74 11.36
C LEU A 26 2.82 -3.04 12.30
N VAL A 27 2.68 -3.24 13.62
CA VAL A 27 3.62 -2.72 14.62
C VAL A 27 5.01 -3.34 14.46
N ASP A 28 5.09 -4.65 14.22
CA ASP A 28 6.36 -5.37 14.02
C ASP A 28 7.10 -4.86 12.77
N LEU A 29 6.36 -4.45 11.73
CA LEU A 29 6.89 -3.80 10.53
C LEU A 29 7.15 -2.30 10.69
N GLY A 30 6.77 -1.69 11.82
CA GLY A 30 6.86 -0.25 12.05
C GLY A 30 5.91 0.59 11.17
N ILE A 31 4.82 -0.01 10.69
CA ILE A 31 3.84 0.63 9.80
C ILE A 31 2.58 0.98 10.59
N PRO A 32 2.32 2.26 10.91
CA PRO A 32 1.04 2.63 11.50
C PRO A 32 -0.09 2.45 10.49
N ARG A 33 -1.24 1.93 10.95
CA ARG A 33 -2.39 1.59 10.09
C ARG A 33 -2.92 2.79 9.28
N SER A 34 -2.79 4.00 9.82
CA SER A 34 -3.12 5.25 9.12
C SER A 34 -2.21 5.55 7.91
N SER A 35 -0.98 5.03 7.89
CA SER A 35 -0.03 5.24 6.79
C SER A 35 -0.25 4.30 5.61
N ILE A 36 -1.06 3.23 5.75
CA ILE A 36 -1.29 2.24 4.68
C ILE A 36 -1.72 2.91 3.37
N ARG A 37 -2.66 3.87 3.45
CA ARG A 37 -3.13 4.60 2.26
C ARG A 37 -2.00 5.41 1.61
N ARG A 38 -1.17 6.08 2.40
CA ARG A 38 -0.04 6.87 1.92
C ARG A 38 0.99 5.99 1.24
N LEU A 39 1.39 4.89 1.89
CA LEU A 39 2.37 3.93 1.37
C LEU A 39 1.88 3.29 0.06
N ALA A 40 0.60 2.92 -0.03
CA ALA A 40 0.03 2.39 -1.26
C ALA A 40 0.03 3.43 -2.40
N LEU A 41 -0.21 4.72 -2.11
CA LEU A 41 -0.11 5.79 -3.10
C LEU A 41 1.35 6.01 -3.54
N GLU A 42 2.29 6.01 -2.60
CA GLU A 42 3.71 6.16 -2.87
C GLU A 42 4.25 5.01 -3.73
N ALA A 43 3.92 3.76 -3.40
CA ALA A 43 4.29 2.60 -4.20
C ALA A 43 3.75 2.67 -5.64
N ALA A 44 2.55 3.24 -5.83
CA ALA A 44 1.90 3.33 -7.12
C ALA A 44 2.31 4.56 -7.95
N TYR A 45 2.65 5.69 -7.32
CA TYR A 45 2.80 6.98 -8.00
C TYR A 45 4.10 7.73 -7.67
N GLY A 46 4.88 7.29 -6.68
CA GLY A 46 6.09 7.95 -6.18
C GLY A 46 7.37 7.69 -6.97
N GLN A 47 7.27 7.38 -8.26
CA GLN A 47 8.42 7.33 -9.18
C GLN A 47 8.73 8.70 -9.76
#